data_AF-A0AAV1UW26-F1
#
_entry.id   AF-A0AAV1UW26-F1
#
_cell.length_a   1.000
_cell.length_b   1.000
_cell.length_c   1.000
_cell.angle_alpha   90.00
_cell.angle_beta   90.00
_cell.angle_gamma   90.00
#
_symmetry.space_group_name_H-M   'P 1'
#
loop_
_entity.id
_entity.type
_entity.pdbx_description
1 polymer ?
#
loop_
_entity_poly.entity_id
_entity_poly.type
_entity_poly.pdbx_seq_one_letter_code
_entity_poly.pdbx_strand_id
1 'polypeptide(L)'
;MTTLYQGYVTYVACLPFTLRKRAVYYRKCDAQTYNTIYYFLGIMFIDTPYVFASSLLFTIVFFPLLGIWSFSTAVLYWLNISLSVLMQTILGQLLAYLLSSGKVVAVVGVLMNVMFLLFAGFNPPAAAIPDRDQWLFDVTPKRYSLLILVSLAFGICPEDPVFGEVTKGFTNARS
;
A
#
# COMPACT_ATOMS: atom_id res chain seq x y z
N MET A 1 -9.29 6.67 2.47
CA MET A 1 -8.19 7.66 2.35
C MET A 1 -7.20 7.59 3.52
N THR A 2 -7.67 7.51 4.76
CA THR A 2 -6.81 7.37 5.96
C THR A 2 -5.88 6.16 5.90
N THR A 3 -6.37 5.03 5.37
CA THR A 3 -5.59 3.79 5.16
C THR A 3 -4.40 3.97 4.21
N LEU A 4 -4.60 4.67 3.09
CA LEU A 4 -3.51 5.01 2.17
C LEU A 4 -2.49 5.96 2.80
N TYR A 5 -2.98 6.91 3.59
CA TYR A 5 -2.13 7.86 4.29
C TYR A 5 -1.23 7.17 5.33
N GLN A 6 -1.74 6.16 6.04
CA GLN A 6 -0.93 5.33 6.94
C GLN A 6 0.29 4.73 6.22
N GLY A 7 0.09 4.16 5.03
CA GLY A 7 1.19 3.61 4.23
C GLY A 7 2.19 4.68 3.78
N TYR A 8 1.74 5.90 3.49
CA TYR A 8 2.62 7.03 3.19
C TYR A 8 3.47 7.45 4.38
N VAL A 9 2.88 7.52 5.59
CA VAL A 9 3.62 7.88 6.80
C VAL A 9 4.74 6.88 7.08
N THR A 10 4.45 5.57 6.97
CA THR A 10 5.47 4.53 7.15
C THR A 10 6.56 4.61 6.09
N TYR A 11 6.18 4.89 4.83
CA TYR A 11 7.13 5.10 3.73
C TYR A 11 8.14 6.22 4.03
N VAL A 12 7.63 7.40 4.39
CA VAL A 12 8.47 8.58 4.68
C VAL A 12 9.34 8.33 5.91
N ALA A 13 8.82 7.66 6.94
CA ALA A 13 9.58 7.31 8.14
C ALA A 13 10.72 6.32 7.86
N CYS A 14 10.54 5.39 6.92
CA CYS A 14 11.53 4.37 6.59
C CYS A 14 12.74 4.93 5.82
N LEU A 15 12.56 5.97 5.00
CA LEU A 15 13.62 6.55 4.17
C LEU A 15 14.86 6.99 4.97
N PRO A 16 14.78 7.91 5.96
CA PRO A 16 15.95 8.36 6.71
C PRO A 16 16.56 7.26 7.58
N PHE A 17 15.75 6.29 8.02
CA PHE A 17 16.22 5.14 8.79
C PHE A 17 17.11 4.22 7.95
N THR A 18 16.66 3.89 6.74
CA THR A 18 17.40 3.03 5.81
C THR A 18 18.67 3.72 5.31
N LEU A 19 18.63 5.03 5.03
CA LEU A 19 19.81 5.80 4.62
C LEU A 19 20.94 5.77 5.67
N ARG A 20 20.61 5.81 6.96
CA ARG A 20 21.61 5.69 8.03
C ARG A 20 22.24 4.29 8.07
N LYS A 21 21.45 3.24 7.86
CA LYS A 21 21.92 1.84 7.85
C LYS A 21 22.76 1.52 6.61
N ARG A 22 22.54 2.21 5.49
CA ARG A 22 23.19 1.96 4.21
C ARG A 22 24.72 2.10 4.26
N ALA A 23 25.24 3.10 4.96
CA ALA A 23 26.70 3.31 5.08
C ALA A 23 27.39 2.14 5.81
N VAL A 24 26.75 1.61 6.85
CA VAL A 24 27.23 0.44 7.59
C VAL A 24 27.17 -0.81 6.72
N TYR A 25 26.10 -0.97 5.94
CA TYR A 25 25.93 -2.09 5.01
C TYR A 25 27.06 -2.15 3.98
N TYR A 26 27.37 -1.05 3.28
CA TYR A 26 28.45 -1.05 2.29
C TYR A 26 29.81 -1.40 2.89
N ARG A 27 30.13 -0.83 4.06
CA ARG A 27 31.37 -1.17 4.78
C ARG A 27 31.47 -2.67 5.13
N LYS A 28 30.35 -3.29 5.51
CA LYS A 28 30.28 -4.72 5.85
C LYS A 28 30.31 -5.63 4.61
N CYS A 29 29.80 -5.13 3.49
CA CYS A 29 29.81 -5.84 2.21
C CYS A 29 31.22 -5.91 1.63
N ASP A 30 31.99 -4.82 1.71
CA ASP A 30 33.39 -4.77 1.26
C ASP A 30 34.30 -5.67 2.10
N ALA A 31 33.99 -5.83 3.39
CA ALA A 31 34.67 -6.77 4.29
C ALA A 31 34.19 -8.23 4.14
N GLN A 32 33.33 -8.53 3.15
CA GLN A 32 32.72 -9.83 2.89
C GLN A 32 32.14 -10.54 4.13
N THR A 33 31.71 -9.76 5.14
CA THR A 33 31.26 -10.33 6.42
C THR A 33 29.87 -10.96 6.31
N TYR A 34 29.05 -10.52 5.34
CA TYR A 34 27.70 -11.04 5.12
C TYR A 34 27.38 -11.15 3.62
N ASN A 35 26.60 -12.16 3.26
CA ASN A 35 25.98 -12.22 1.94
C ASN A 35 24.79 -11.23 1.88
N THR A 36 24.75 -10.44 0.81
CA THR A 36 23.72 -9.46 0.50
C THR A 36 22.29 -10.02 0.58
N ILE A 37 22.07 -11.24 0.07
CA ILE A 37 20.72 -11.81 -0.01
C ILE A 37 20.16 -12.08 1.39
N TYR A 38 20.96 -12.68 2.27
CA TYR A 38 20.52 -12.98 3.64
C TYR A 38 20.31 -11.70 4.48
N TYR A 39 21.05 -10.64 4.19
CA TYR A 39 20.84 -9.34 4.85
C TYR A 39 19.46 -8.75 4.53
N PHE A 40 19.07 -8.72 3.24
CA PHE A 40 17.77 -8.20 2.84
C PHE A 40 16.61 -9.08 3.32
N LEU A 41 16.77 -10.41 3.27
CA LEU A 41 15.77 -11.32 3.85
C LEU A 41 15.61 -11.09 5.36
N GLY A 42 16.70 -10.94 6.10
CA GLY A 42 16.65 -10.65 7.54
C GLY A 42 15.90 -9.37 7.87
N ILE A 43 16.10 -8.30 7.07
CA ILE A 43 15.34 -7.06 7.23
C ILE A 43 13.85 -7.28 6.98
N MET A 44 13.49 -7.94 5.88
CA MET A 44 12.08 -8.23 5.56
C MET A 44 11.39 -9.03 6.67
N PHE A 45 12.08 -10.02 7.25
CA PHE A 45 11.54 -10.81 8.37
C PHE A 45 11.34 -10.00 9.64
N ILE A 46 12.22 -9.03 9.93
CA ILE A 46 12.09 -8.17 11.11
C ILE A 46 10.99 -7.12 10.93
N ASP A 47 10.85 -6.58 9.72
CA ASP A 47 9.87 -5.52 9.45
C ASP A 47 8.44 -6.06 9.36
N THR A 48 8.26 -7.30 8.88
CA THR A 48 6.93 -7.93 8.77
C THR A 48 6.13 -7.91 10.09
N PRO A 49 6.62 -8.47 11.22
CA PRO A 49 5.86 -8.47 12.47
C PRO A 49 5.61 -7.05 13.01
N TYR A 50 6.56 -6.12 12.82
CA TYR A 50 6.39 -4.73 13.24
C TYR A 50 5.25 -4.04 12.47
N VAL A 51 5.20 -4.21 11.15
CA VAL A 51 4.15 -3.64 10.30
C VAL A 51 2.79 -4.26 10.61
N PHE A 52 2.73 -5.58 10.82
CA PHE A 52 1.48 -6.27 11.21
C PHE A 52 0.96 -5.82 12.58
N ALA A 53 1.84 -5.60 13.55
CA ALA A 53 1.45 -5.07 14.86
C ALA A 53 0.96 -3.61 14.77
N SER A 54 1.68 -2.74 14.03
CA SER A 54 1.31 -1.34 13.86
C SER A 54 -0.04 -1.18 13.14
N SER A 55 -0.26 -1.96 12.09
CA SER A 55 -1.52 -1.98 11.34
C SER A 55 -2.68 -2.60 12.13
N LEU A 56 -2.41 -3.54 13.04
CA LEU A 56 -3.42 -4.08 13.95
C LEU A 56 -3.91 -2.98 14.90
N LEU A 57 -2.99 -2.23 15.51
CA LEU A 57 -3.34 -1.09 16.38
C LEU A 57 -4.16 -0.04 15.62
N PHE A 58 -3.76 0.28 14.39
CA PHE A 58 -4.52 1.18 13.53
C PHE A 58 -5.93 0.64 13.24
N THR A 59 -6.05 -0.67 12.96
CA THR A 59 -7.33 -1.31 12.68
C THR A 59 -8.27 -1.30 13.88
N ILE A 60 -7.77 -1.61 15.08
CA ILE A 60 -8.58 -1.62 16.31
C ILE A 60 -9.22 -0.24 16.55
N VAL A 61 -8.49 0.84 16.26
CA VAL A 61 -9.00 2.19 16.44
C VAL A 61 -9.94 2.59 15.29
N PHE A 62 -9.53 2.40 14.03
CA PHE A 62 -10.28 2.92 12.88
C PHE A 62 -11.45 2.05 12.43
N PHE A 63 -11.41 0.74 12.63
CA PHE A 63 -12.46 -0.16 12.16
C PHE A 63 -13.82 0.11 12.82
N PRO A 64 -13.93 0.34 14.14
CA PRO A 64 -15.19 0.75 14.77
C PRO A 64 -15.75 2.06 14.22
N LEU A 65 -14.89 3.00 13.77
CA LEU A 65 -15.33 4.26 13.17
C LEU A 65 -16.00 4.07 11.81
N LEU A 66 -15.78 2.94 11.13
CA LEU A 66 -16.45 2.62 9.87
C LEU A 66 -17.92 2.22 10.09
N GLY A 67 -18.33 1.89 11.32
CA GLY A 67 -19.69 1.47 11.64
C GLY A 67 -20.09 0.07 11.12
N ILE A 68 -19.13 -0.69 10.57
CA ILE A 68 -19.33 -2.04 10.05
C ILE A 68 -18.91 -3.04 11.13
N TRP A 69 -19.85 -3.90 11.56
CA TRP A 69 -19.63 -4.83 12.66
C TRP A 69 -19.61 -6.27 12.14
N SER A 70 -18.48 -6.70 11.58
CA SER A 70 -18.23 -8.09 11.21
C SER A 70 -16.77 -8.45 11.47
N PHE A 71 -16.55 -9.53 12.22
CA PHE A 71 -15.20 -10.01 12.56
C PHE A 71 -14.42 -10.43 11.31
N SER A 72 -15.07 -11.10 10.36
CA SER A 72 -14.44 -11.52 9.11
C SER A 72 -13.95 -10.31 8.30
N THR A 73 -14.80 -9.29 8.17
CA THR A 73 -14.46 -8.03 7.48
C THR A 73 -13.31 -7.29 8.19
N ALA A 74 -13.26 -7.34 9.53
CA ALA A 74 -12.19 -6.72 10.31
C ALA A 74 -10.83 -7.38 10.06
N VAL A 75 -10.78 -8.71 9.99
CA VAL A 75 -9.56 -9.48 9.69
C VAL A 75 -9.09 -9.21 8.27
N LEU A 76 -10.01 -9.20 7.29
CA LEU A 76 -9.67 -8.89 5.90
C LEU A 76 -9.17 -7.44 5.73
N TYR A 77 -9.79 -6.49 6.43
CA TYR A 77 -9.36 -5.10 6.46
C TYR A 77 -7.95 -4.96 7.06
N TRP A 78 -7.70 -5.60 8.21
CA TRP A 78 -6.39 -5.61 8.85
C TRP A 78 -5.31 -6.20 7.93
N LEU A 79 -5.60 -7.36 7.31
CA LEU A 79 -4.67 -8.02 6.40
C LEU A 79 -4.38 -7.17 5.17
N ASN A 80 -5.40 -6.52 4.59
CA ASN A 80 -5.24 -5.62 3.45
C ASN A 80 -4.32 -4.44 3.79
N ILE A 81 -4.54 -3.78 4.93
CA ILE A 81 -3.71 -2.65 5.37
C ILE A 81 -2.29 -3.11 5.68
N SER A 82 -2.13 -4.24 6.39
CA SER A 82 -0.81 -4.80 6.73
C SER A 82 0.03 -5.02 5.49
N LEU A 83 -0.53 -5.70 4.48
CA LEU A 83 0.16 -5.99 3.22
C LEU A 83 0.46 -4.71 2.43
N SER A 84 -0.47 -3.76 2.42
CA SER A 84 -0.30 -2.49 1.71
C SER A 84 0.80 -1.64 2.33
N VAL A 85 0.88 -1.57 3.66
CA VAL A 85 1.95 -0.88 4.39
C VAL A 85 3.28 -1.61 4.20
N LEU A 86 3.31 -2.94 4.24
CA LEU A 86 4.52 -3.74 4.04
C LEU A 86 5.11 -3.49 2.63
N MET A 87 4.26 -3.48 1.60
CA MET A 87 4.66 -3.15 0.23
C MET A 87 5.29 -1.76 0.14
N GLN A 88 4.70 -0.75 0.80
CA GLN A 88 5.26 0.60 0.82
C GLN A 88 6.63 0.65 1.53
N THR A 89 6.77 -0.03 2.67
CA THR A 89 8.03 -0.08 3.41
C THR A 89 9.14 -0.70 2.58
N ILE A 90 8.89 -1.84 1.95
CA ILE A 90 9.87 -2.53 1.10
C ILE A 90 10.23 -1.67 -0.12
N LEU A 91 9.25 -0.99 -0.73
CA LEU A 91 9.49 -0.08 -1.84
C LEU A 91 10.35 1.12 -1.42
N GLY A 92 10.13 1.68 -0.22
CA GLY A 92 10.96 2.75 0.35
C GLY A 92 12.39 2.31 0.62
N GLN A 93 12.58 1.10 1.15
CA GLN A 93 13.91 0.53 1.34
C GLN A 93 14.63 0.30 0.02
N LEU A 94 13.93 -0.28 -0.97
CA LEU A 94 14.45 -0.51 -2.31
C LEU A 94 14.98 0.78 -2.94
N LEU A 95 14.21 1.86 -2.88
CA LEU A 95 14.61 3.19 -3.36
C LEU A 95 15.85 3.73 -2.63
N ALA A 96 15.94 3.53 -1.32
CA ALA A 96 17.08 3.99 -0.53
C ALA A 96 18.40 3.27 -0.87
N TYR A 97 18.35 2.02 -1.30
CA TYR A 97 19.51 1.25 -1.77
C TYR A 97 19.84 1.47 -3.26
N LEU A 98 18.83 1.72 -4.10
CA LEU A 98 19.03 1.99 -5.54
C LEU A 98 19.69 3.35 -5.80
N LEU A 99 19.31 4.39 -5.06
CA LEU A 99 19.76 5.76 -5.34
C LEU A 99 20.94 6.16 -4.46
N SER A 100 22.03 6.63 -5.07
CA SER A 100 23.28 6.96 -4.36
C SER A 100 23.20 8.20 -3.45
N SER A 101 22.33 9.18 -3.71
CA SER A 101 22.26 10.42 -2.92
C SER A 101 21.00 10.49 -2.05
N GLY A 102 21.17 10.75 -0.75
CA GLY A 102 20.04 10.88 0.19
C GLY A 102 19.06 12.01 -0.17
N LYS A 103 19.55 13.10 -0.80
CA LYS A 103 18.68 14.18 -1.30
C LYS A 103 17.81 13.70 -2.47
N VAL A 104 18.39 12.93 -3.39
CA VAL A 104 17.67 12.41 -4.57
C VAL A 104 16.66 11.35 -4.13
N VAL A 105 17.02 10.50 -3.17
CA VAL A 105 16.11 9.50 -2.57
C VAL A 105 14.83 10.15 -2.03
N ALA A 106 14.96 11.25 -1.29
CA ALA A 106 13.80 11.95 -0.74
C ALA A 106 12.88 12.51 -1.84
N VAL A 107 13.45 13.19 -2.84
CA VAL A 107 12.67 13.79 -3.94
C VAL A 107 11.98 12.73 -4.80
N VAL A 108 12.74 11.72 -5.25
CA VAL A 108 12.20 10.63 -6.08
C VAL A 108 11.18 9.82 -5.31
N GLY A 109 11.40 9.59 -4.01
CA GLY A 109 10.47 8.85 -3.18
C GLY A 109 9.11 9.53 -3.03
N VAL A 110 9.11 10.84 -2.79
CA VAL A 110 7.86 11.62 -2.76
C VAL A 110 7.18 11.61 -4.13
N LEU A 111 7.93 11.85 -5.21
CA LEU A 111 7.39 11.86 -6.58
C LEU A 111 6.71 10.53 -6.93
N MET A 112 7.38 9.41 -6.66
CA MET A 112 6.86 8.07 -6.93
C MET A 112 5.60 7.78 -6.09
N ASN A 113 5.58 8.24 -4.84
CA ASN A 113 4.42 8.06 -3.98
C ASN A 113 3.19 8.86 -4.48
N VAL A 114 3.41 10.10 -4.94
CA VAL A 114 2.37 10.96 -5.53
C VAL A 114 1.86 10.36 -6.83
N MET A 115 2.74 9.87 -7.71
CA MET A 115 2.32 9.17 -8.93
C MET A 115 1.43 7.97 -8.60
N PHE A 116 1.85 7.09 -7.68
CA PHE A 116 1.02 5.96 -7.26
C PHE A 116 -0.28 6.36 -6.56
N LEU A 117 -0.33 7.55 -5.94
CA LEU A 117 -1.58 8.04 -5.34
C LEU A 117 -2.55 8.52 -6.42
N LEU A 118 -2.04 9.24 -7.43
CA LEU A 118 -2.83 9.76 -8.54
C LEU A 118 -3.46 8.63 -9.36
N PHE A 119 -2.68 7.59 -9.65
CA PHE A 119 -3.14 6.40 -10.38
C PHE A 119 -3.77 5.34 -9.47
N ALA A 120 -4.12 5.66 -8.21
CA ALA A 120 -4.82 4.72 -7.35
C ALA A 120 -6.30 4.53 -7.73
N GLY A 121 -6.86 5.40 -8.58
CA GLY A 121 -8.23 5.30 -9.11
C GLY A 121 -9.30 6.03 -8.28
N PHE A 122 -8.90 6.80 -7.26
CA PHE A 122 -9.80 7.66 -6.49
C PHE A 122 -9.93 9.07 -7.09
N ASN A 123 -8.81 9.67 -7.50
CA ASN A 123 -8.77 11.00 -8.11
C ASN A 123 -7.60 11.07 -9.11
N PRO A 124 -7.85 10.96 -10.44
CA PRO A 124 -9.14 10.83 -11.13
C PRO A 124 -9.80 9.43 -11.01
N PRO A 125 -11.13 9.30 -11.25
CA PRO A 125 -11.82 8.00 -11.29
C PRO A 125 -11.22 7.09 -12.36
N ALA A 126 -11.18 5.78 -12.10
CA ALA A 126 -10.57 4.80 -13.01
C ALA A 126 -11.11 4.86 -14.46
N ALA A 127 -12.39 5.21 -14.65
CA ALA A 127 -13.01 5.32 -15.97
C ALA A 127 -12.58 6.56 -16.78
N ALA A 128 -11.97 7.56 -16.13
CA ALA A 128 -11.50 8.79 -16.77
C ALA A 128 -10.02 8.75 -17.17
N ILE A 129 -9.33 7.62 -16.92
CA ILE A 129 -7.91 7.45 -17.25
C ILE A 129 -7.78 7.14 -18.76
N PRO A 130 -6.99 7.91 -19.52
CA PRO A 130 -6.77 7.64 -20.94
C PRO A 130 -6.19 6.24 -21.19
N ASP A 131 -6.56 5.59 -22.29
CA ASP A 131 -6.10 4.23 -22.63
C ASP A 131 -4.57 4.09 -22.68
N ARG A 132 -3.88 5.17 -23.07
CA ARG A 132 -2.41 5.20 -23.13
C ARG A 132 -1.74 5.01 -21.75
N ASP A 133 -2.37 5.45 -20.67
CA ASP A 133 -1.81 5.44 -19.32
C ASP A 133 -2.40 4.33 -18.44
N GLN A 134 -3.21 3.43 -19.02
CA GLN A 134 -3.77 2.27 -18.32
C GLN A 134 -2.70 1.34 -17.76
N TRP A 135 -1.55 1.20 -18.42
CA TRP A 135 -0.44 0.38 -17.90
C TRP A 135 0.08 0.92 -16.56
N LEU A 136 0.11 2.24 -16.37
CA LEU A 136 0.58 2.87 -15.15
C LEU A 136 -0.47 2.73 -14.04
N PHE A 137 -1.74 2.79 -14.42
CA PHE A 137 -2.83 2.37 -13.56
C PHE A 137 -2.69 0.90 -13.14
N ASP A 138 -2.32 -0.02 -14.05
CA ASP A 138 -2.16 -1.45 -13.78
C ASP A 138 -1.02 -1.82 -12.84
N VAL A 139 0.11 -1.13 -12.96
CA VAL A 139 1.30 -1.35 -12.14
C VAL A 139 1.13 -0.78 -10.72
N THR A 140 0.24 0.20 -10.53
CA THR A 140 0.12 0.92 -9.26
C THR A 140 -0.42 0.02 -8.13
N PRO A 141 0.39 -0.34 -7.12
CA PRO A 141 -0.03 -1.31 -6.10
C PRO A 141 -1.11 -0.75 -5.17
N LYS A 142 -1.15 0.58 -4.97
CA LYS A 142 -2.15 1.25 -4.13
C LYS A 142 -3.58 1.05 -4.61
N ARG A 143 -3.78 0.79 -5.92
CA ARG A 143 -5.10 0.58 -6.52
C ARG A 143 -5.78 -0.66 -5.94
N TYR A 144 -5.03 -1.76 -5.77
CA TYR A 144 -5.58 -3.05 -5.35
C TYR A 144 -6.03 -2.97 -3.89
N SER A 145 -5.26 -2.28 -3.05
CA SER A 145 -5.67 -1.98 -1.68
C SER A 145 -6.96 -1.16 -1.63
N LEU A 146 -7.06 -0.10 -2.45
CA LEU A 146 -8.28 0.71 -2.52
C LEU A 146 -9.49 -0.09 -2.99
N LEU A 147 -9.35 -0.90 -4.04
CA LEU A 147 -10.45 -1.72 -4.57
C LEU A 147 -10.98 -2.69 -3.51
N ILE A 148 -10.09 -3.36 -2.78
CA ILE A 148 -10.47 -4.27 -1.70
C ILE A 148 -11.13 -3.49 -0.55
N LEU A 149 -10.64 -2.30 -0.22
CA LEU A 149 -11.23 -1.45 0.80
C LEU A 149 -12.66 -1.03 0.44
N VAL A 150 -12.87 -0.62 -0.82
CA VAL A 150 -14.18 -0.23 -1.34
C VAL A 150 -15.12 -1.43 -1.33
N SER A 151 -14.68 -2.62 -1.75
CA SER A 151 -15.50 -3.82 -1.68
C SER A 151 -15.83 -4.24 -0.24
N LEU A 152 -14.92 -4.05 0.72
CA LEU A 152 -15.19 -4.37 2.13
C LEU A 152 -16.16 -3.37 2.77
N ALA A 153 -16.12 -2.10 2.36
CA ALA A 153 -16.96 -1.05 2.92
C ALA A 153 -18.37 -1.02 2.31
N PHE A 154 -18.46 -1.19 0.98
CA PHE A 154 -19.69 -1.02 0.22
C PHE A 154 -20.24 -2.32 -0.39
N GLY A 155 -19.50 -3.43 -0.29
CA GLY A 155 -19.92 -4.70 -0.90
C GLY A 155 -21.02 -5.46 -0.14
N ILE A 156 -21.43 -4.99 1.03
CA ILE A 156 -22.54 -5.59 1.79
C ILE A 156 -23.85 -4.97 1.30
N CYS A 157 -24.50 -5.61 0.33
CA CYS A 157 -25.85 -5.26 -0.12
C CYS A 157 -26.88 -6.25 0.46
N PRO A 158 -28.05 -5.79 0.94
CA PRO A 158 -29.11 -6.67 1.42
C PRO A 158 -29.84 -7.40 0.27
N GLU A 159 -29.79 -6.87 -0.95
CA GLU A 159 -30.33 -7.50 -2.16
C GLU A 159 -29.23 -7.56 -3.23
N ASP A 160 -29.09 -8.71 -3.88
CA ASP A 160 -28.14 -8.88 -4.97
C ASP A 160 -28.56 -8.04 -6.20
N PRO A 161 -27.62 -7.40 -6.90
CA PRO A 161 -27.93 -6.61 -8.08
C PRO A 161 -28.47 -7.52 -9.19
N VAL A 162 -29.76 -7.34 -9.54
CA VAL A 162 -30.40 -8.08 -10.63
C VAL A 162 -30.04 -7.42 -11.95
N PHE A 163 -29.46 -8.20 -12.87
CA PHE A 163 -29.18 -7.73 -14.23
C PHE A 163 -30.48 -7.67 -15.03
N GLY A 164 -30.94 -6.47 -15.36
CA GLY A 164 -32.08 -6.28 -16.24
C GLY A 164 -31.65 -6.39 -17.70
N GLU A 165 -32.05 -7.46 -18.40
CA GLU A 165 -31.78 -7.64 -19.84
C GLU A 165 -32.35 -6.49 -20.70
N VAL A 166 -33.45 -5.87 -20.24
CA VAL A 166 -34.14 -4.76 -20.94
C VAL A 166 -33.39 -3.43 -20.79
N THR A 167 -32.82 -3.16 -19.62
CA THR A 167 -32.11 -1.92 -19.31
C THR A 167 -30.61 -1.99 -19.61
N LYS A 168 -30.07 -3.20 -19.91
CA LYS A 168 -28.62 -3.47 -20.02
C LYS A 168 -27.82 -2.87 -18.86
N GLY A 169 -28.40 -2.91 -17.66
CA GLY A 169 -27.83 -2.29 -16.46
C GLY A 169 -28.31 -2.99 -15.20
N PHE A 170 -27.50 -2.94 -14.15
CA PHE A 170 -27.86 -3.47 -12.84
C PHE A 170 -28.87 -2.54 -12.17
N THR A 171 -30.09 -3.02 -12.00
CA THR A 171 -31.07 -2.39 -11.11
C THR A 171 -30.77 -2.85 -9.69
N ASN A 172 -30.84 -1.93 -8.71
CA ASN A 172 -30.61 -2.14 -7.28
C ASN A 172 -29.15 -2.09 -6.76
N ALA A 173 -28.18 -1.69 -7.59
CA ALA A 173 -26.85 -1.31 -7.09
C ALA A 173 -26.92 0.11 -6.49
N ARG A 174 -26.82 0.27 -5.16
CA ARG A 174 -26.57 1.61 -4.60
C ARG A 174 -25.15 2.04 -4.98
N SER A 175 -25.01 3.26 -5.51
CA SER A 175 -23.72 3.89 -5.81
C SER A 175 -22.93 4.24 -4.56
#